data_AF-A0A945N214-F1
#
_entry.id   AF-A0A945N214-F1
#
_cell.length_a   1.000
_cell.length_b   1.000
_cell.length_c   1.000
_cell.angle_alpha   90.00
_cell.angle_beta   90.00
_cell.angle_gamma   90.00
#
_symmetry.space_group_name_H-M   'P 1'
#
loop_
_entity.id
_entity.type
_entity.pdbx_description
1 polymer ?
#
loop_
_entity_poly.entity_id
_entity_poly.type
_entity_poly.pdbx_seq_one_letter_code
_entity_poly.pdbx_strand_id
1 'polypeptide(L)'
;MTEAISTFSSLNLVHDPDLNTKTAEILLGLEYWRDIRGSRVMPSPDDLDAIQIPNSVLPHISLLDIEYLPEKRFHWRLIGTAITSALSRDMTGQYWDEIYSEDILAAWLHTVDVVMQSRRPLRFTAKA
;
A
#
# COMPACT_ATOMS: atom_id res chain seq x y z
N MET A 1 -25.60 15.64 14.32
CA MET A 1 -26.10 14.73 13.28
C MET A 1 -24.86 14.19 12.58
N THR A 2 -24.30 13.13 13.15
CA THR A 2 -22.97 12.60 12.82
C THR A 2 -23.14 11.11 12.57
N GLU A 3 -23.56 10.76 11.36
CA GLU A 3 -23.67 9.38 10.89
C GLU A 3 -22.75 9.22 9.69
N ALA A 4 -21.50 8.78 9.92
CA ALA A 4 -20.60 8.32 8.85
C ALA A 4 -19.36 7.57 9.36
N ILE A 5 -19.44 6.70 10.39
CA ILE A 5 -18.28 5.87 10.81
C ILE A 5 -18.64 4.39 10.98
N SER A 6 -19.56 3.84 10.16
CA SER A 6 -19.86 2.40 10.25
C SER A 6 -20.21 1.78 8.91
N THR A 7 -19.22 1.55 8.06
CA THR A 7 -19.40 0.68 6.88
C THR A 7 -18.29 -0.36 6.69
N PHE A 8 -17.24 -0.39 7.51
CA PHE A 8 -16.20 -1.42 7.40
C PHE A 8 -15.99 -2.10 8.75
N SER A 9 -16.92 -2.96 9.15
CA SER A 9 -16.73 -3.82 10.34
C SER A 9 -15.68 -4.91 10.10
N SER A 10 -15.30 -5.16 8.85
CA SER A 10 -14.22 -6.09 8.49
C SER A 10 -13.73 -5.80 7.07
N LEU A 11 -12.43 -5.62 6.89
CA LEU A 11 -11.81 -5.50 5.57
C LEU A 11 -11.39 -6.89 5.09
N ASN A 12 -12.13 -7.49 4.15
CA ASN A 12 -11.75 -8.78 3.56
C ASN A 12 -10.85 -8.56 2.33
N LEU A 13 -9.54 -8.65 2.55
CA LEU A 13 -8.54 -8.55 1.49
C LEU A 13 -8.31 -9.92 0.85
N VAL A 14 -8.67 -10.03 -0.43
CA VAL A 14 -8.40 -11.22 -1.24
C VAL A 14 -7.05 -11.04 -1.91
N HIS A 15 -6.08 -11.86 -1.52
CA HIS A 15 -4.73 -11.88 -2.09
C HIS A 15 -4.70 -12.58 -3.46
N ASP A 16 -3.96 -11.99 -4.38
CA ASP A 16 -3.77 -12.44 -5.76
C ASP A 16 -2.26 -12.39 -6.09
N PRO A 17 -1.52 -13.46 -5.76
CA PRO A 17 -0.07 -13.52 -5.94
C PRO A 17 0.35 -13.56 -7.42
N ASP A 18 -0.58 -13.93 -8.31
CA ASP A 18 -0.35 -14.00 -9.76
C ASP A 18 -0.52 -12.64 -10.45
N LEU A 19 -0.88 -11.59 -9.69
CA LEU A 19 -0.99 -10.21 -10.17
C LEU A 19 -2.00 -10.07 -11.34
N ASN A 20 -3.11 -10.81 -11.28
CA ASN A 20 -4.13 -10.86 -12.32
C ASN A 20 -4.87 -9.51 -12.46
N THR A 21 -4.38 -8.64 -13.34
CA THR A 21 -4.99 -7.34 -13.60
C THR A 21 -4.86 -6.92 -15.06
N LYS A 22 -5.76 -6.04 -15.49
CA LYS A 22 -5.67 -5.32 -16.77
C LYS A 22 -5.56 -3.80 -16.59
N THR A 23 -5.49 -3.32 -15.35
CA THR A 23 -5.39 -1.90 -15.01
C THR A 23 -4.02 -1.38 -15.43
N ALA A 24 -4.00 -0.41 -16.35
CA ALA A 24 -2.78 0.10 -16.96
C ALA A 24 -1.81 0.67 -15.92
N GLU A 25 -2.31 1.39 -14.92
CA GLU A 25 -1.51 2.00 -13.86
C GLU A 25 -0.80 0.94 -13.01
N ILE A 26 -1.48 -0.18 -12.70
CA ILE A 26 -0.87 -1.28 -11.94
C ILE A 26 0.21 -1.98 -12.79
N LEU A 27 -0.06 -2.19 -14.08
CA LEU A 27 0.90 -2.81 -15.00
C LEU A 27 2.15 -1.95 -15.18
N LEU A 28 2.00 -0.64 -15.34
CA LEU A 28 3.11 0.32 -15.43
C LEU A 28 3.91 0.40 -14.13
N GLY A 29 3.23 0.43 -12.97
CA GLY A 29 3.91 0.40 -11.68
C GLY A 29 4.71 -0.89 -11.46
N LEU A 30 4.19 -2.03 -11.93
CA LEU A 30 4.87 -3.32 -11.87
C LEU A 30 6.08 -3.39 -12.82
N GLU A 31 5.98 -2.82 -14.01
CA GLU A 31 7.10 -2.68 -14.94
C GLU A 31 8.21 -1.84 -14.32
N TYR A 32 7.88 -0.64 -13.82
CA TYR A 32 8.83 0.21 -13.11
C TYR A 32 9.48 -0.51 -11.92
N TRP A 33 8.71 -1.22 -11.10
CA TRP A 33 9.25 -2.02 -9.99
C TRP A 33 10.21 -3.12 -10.47
N ARG A 34 9.94 -3.74 -11.62
CA ARG A 34 10.79 -4.75 -12.25
C ARG A 34 12.08 -4.16 -12.83
N ASP A 35 12.04 -2.91 -13.26
CA ASP A 35 13.22 -2.21 -13.76
C ASP A 35 14.15 -1.85 -12.61
N ILE A 36 13.63 -1.21 -11.55
CA ILE A 36 14.47 -0.74 -10.43
C ILE A 36 15.06 -1.88 -9.57
N ARG A 37 14.40 -3.05 -9.50
CA ARG A 37 15.01 -4.24 -8.86
C ARG A 37 16.24 -4.76 -9.64
N GLY A 38 16.26 -4.58 -10.96
CA GLY A 38 17.19 -5.27 -11.86
C GLY A 38 17.20 -6.79 -11.65
N SER A 39 18.39 -7.35 -11.41
CA SER A 39 18.57 -8.79 -11.14
C SER A 39 18.33 -9.22 -9.69
N ARG A 40 18.10 -8.28 -8.76
CA ARG A 40 17.90 -8.58 -7.33
C ARG A 40 16.51 -9.15 -7.06
N VAL A 41 16.29 -9.67 -5.85
CA VAL A 41 15.00 -10.23 -5.41
C VAL A 41 13.94 -9.16 -5.16
N MET A 42 14.34 -7.92 -4.83
CA MET A 42 13.48 -6.74 -4.66
C MET A 42 14.34 -5.47 -4.74
N PRO A 43 13.77 -4.29 -5.00
CA PRO A 43 14.52 -3.03 -4.96
C PRO A 43 14.91 -2.65 -3.52
N SER A 44 15.98 -1.87 -3.40
CA SER A 44 16.34 -1.08 -2.23
C SER A 44 15.49 0.20 -2.19
N PRO A 45 15.23 0.79 -1.01
CA PRO A 45 14.58 2.10 -0.92
C PRO A 45 15.26 3.19 -1.79
N ASP A 46 16.59 3.18 -1.87
CA ASP A 46 17.36 4.17 -2.64
C ASP A 46 17.23 4.03 -4.17
N ASP A 47 16.68 2.91 -4.67
CA ASP A 47 16.43 2.72 -6.10
C ASP A 47 15.16 3.46 -6.58
N LEU A 48 14.32 3.90 -5.64
CA LEU A 48 13.06 4.55 -5.93
C LEU A 48 13.27 6.05 -6.18
N ASP A 49 13.51 6.43 -7.44
CA ASP A 49 13.50 7.83 -7.87
C ASP A 49 12.08 8.27 -8.30
N ALA A 50 11.50 9.20 -7.54
CA ALA A 50 10.16 9.73 -7.80
C ALA A 50 10.01 10.41 -9.17
N ILE A 51 11.09 10.92 -9.76
CA ILE A 51 11.08 11.56 -11.08
C ILE A 51 10.93 10.50 -12.19
N GLN A 52 11.38 9.27 -11.94
CA GLN A 52 11.30 8.17 -12.91
C GLN A 52 9.98 7.39 -12.80
N ILE A 53 9.19 7.61 -11.75
CA ILE A 53 7.88 6.98 -11.60
C ILE A 53 6.95 7.51 -12.71
N PRO A 54 6.23 6.65 -13.46
CA PRO A 54 5.28 7.12 -14.45
C PRO A 54 4.25 8.06 -13.83
N ASN A 55 4.04 9.23 -14.45
CA ASN A 55 3.14 10.27 -13.94
C ASN A 55 1.71 9.79 -13.70
N SER A 56 1.23 8.81 -14.48
CA SER A 56 -0.09 8.20 -14.30
C SER A 56 -0.17 7.27 -13.08
N VAL A 57 0.97 6.77 -12.61
CA VAL A 57 1.06 5.85 -11.46
C VAL A 57 1.23 6.63 -10.16
N LEU A 58 1.99 7.73 -10.17
CA LEU A 58 2.35 8.50 -8.98
C LEU A 58 1.14 8.90 -8.09
N PRO A 59 -0.02 9.35 -8.62
CA PRO A 59 -1.21 9.65 -7.81
C PRO A 59 -1.80 8.43 -7.07
N HIS A 60 -1.42 7.21 -7.46
CA HIS A 60 -1.93 5.94 -6.91
C HIS A 60 -0.90 5.21 -6.03
N ILE A 61 0.24 5.84 -5.71
CA ILE A 61 1.27 5.24 -4.85
C ILE A 61 1.06 5.67 -3.41
N SER A 62 1.16 4.72 -2.49
CA SER A 62 1.41 5.01 -1.08
C SER A 62 2.75 4.41 -0.65
N LEU A 63 3.51 5.15 0.15
CA LEU A 63 4.74 4.69 0.77
C LEU A 63 4.54 4.67 2.27
N LEU A 64 5.03 3.61 2.90
CA LEU A 64 4.97 3.43 4.34
C LEU A 64 6.35 3.13 4.89
N ASP A 65 6.63 3.63 6.09
CA ASP A 65 7.82 3.28 6.84
C ASP A 65 7.43 2.24 7.91
N ILE A 66 8.36 1.32 8.20
CA ILE A 66 8.20 0.30 9.23
C ILE A 66 9.21 0.59 10.32
N GLU A 67 8.71 0.98 11.48
CA GLU A 67 9.51 1.13 12.70
C GLU A 67 9.50 -0.19 13.45
N TYR A 68 10.67 -0.73 13.81
CA TYR A 68 10.76 -2.05 14.45
C TYR A 68 10.89 -2.02 15.97
N LEU A 69 11.25 -0.87 16.56
CA LEU A 69 11.55 -0.73 17.98
C LEU A 69 10.90 0.56 18.52
N PRO A 70 10.39 0.58 19.77
CA PRO A 70 10.31 -0.54 20.72
C PRO A 70 9.24 -1.59 20.36
N GLU A 71 8.24 -1.20 19.56
CA GLU A 71 7.20 -2.06 19.00
C GLU A 71 7.07 -1.80 17.50
N LYS A 72 6.60 -2.80 16.74
CA LYS A 72 6.49 -2.68 15.28
C LYS A 72 5.35 -1.72 14.92
N ARG A 73 5.66 -0.52 14.44
CA ARG A 73 4.68 0.50 14.01
C ARG A 73 4.82 0.79 12.52
N PHE A 74 3.73 1.27 11.93
CA PHE A 74 3.61 1.55 10.50
C PHE A 74 3.15 2.99 10.32
N HIS A 75 3.89 3.73 9.50
CA HIS A 75 3.69 5.15 9.30
C HIS A 75 3.48 5.45 7.81
N TRP A 76 2.45 6.22 7.48
CA TRP A 76 2.24 6.66 6.10
C TRP A 76 3.22 7.79 5.74
N ARG A 77 4.31 7.45 5.05
CA ARG A 77 5.28 8.46 4.56
C ARG A 77 4.71 9.30 3.41
N LEU A 78 3.93 8.68 2.52
CA LEU A 78 3.31 9.35 1.38
C LEU A 78 2.00 8.64 1.02
N ILE A 79 0.96 9.39 0.68
CA ILE A 79 -0.26 8.86 0.05
C ILE A 79 -0.57 9.67 -1.20
N GLY A 80 -0.71 8.97 -2.33
CA GLY A 80 -0.99 9.57 -3.63
C GLY A 80 -2.36 10.26 -3.67
N THR A 81 -2.46 11.31 -4.47
CA THR A 81 -3.65 12.19 -4.52
C THR A 81 -4.92 11.52 -5.03
N ALA A 82 -4.81 10.48 -5.87
CA ALA A 82 -5.98 9.72 -6.29
C ALA A 82 -6.56 8.90 -5.14
N ILE A 83 -5.71 8.41 -4.22
CA ILE A 83 -6.13 7.68 -3.03
C ILE A 83 -6.77 8.63 -2.02
N THR A 84 -6.13 9.77 -1.72
CA THR A 84 -6.68 10.74 -0.77
C THR A 84 -8.01 11.32 -1.25
N SER A 85 -8.14 11.57 -2.56
CA SER A 85 -9.39 11.99 -3.18
C SER A 85 -10.48 10.94 -3.07
N ALA A 86 -10.16 9.66 -3.37
CA ALA A 86 -11.13 8.57 -3.28
C ALA A 86 -11.63 8.33 -1.85
N LEU A 87 -10.78 8.52 -0.84
CA LEU A 87 -11.12 8.35 0.56
C LEU A 87 -11.71 9.61 1.21
N SER A 88 -11.71 10.75 0.52
CA SER A 88 -12.03 12.07 1.10
C SER A 88 -11.25 12.39 2.38
N ARG A 89 -10.04 11.85 2.53
CA ARG A 89 -9.15 12.06 3.68
C ARG A 89 -7.70 11.86 3.27
N ASP A 90 -6.82 12.66 3.88
CA ASP A 90 -5.37 12.50 3.78
C ASP A 90 -4.83 12.04 5.13
N MET A 91 -4.19 10.87 5.14
CA MET A 91 -3.60 10.25 6.34
C MET A 91 -2.06 10.27 6.27
N THR A 92 -1.48 11.02 5.32
CA THR A 92 -0.03 11.20 5.23
C THR A 92 0.50 11.73 6.57
N GLY A 93 1.57 11.14 7.05
CA GLY A 93 2.19 11.49 8.32
C GLY A 93 1.57 10.82 9.55
N GLN A 94 0.51 10.02 9.41
CA GLN A 94 -0.17 9.36 10.53
C GLN A 94 0.26 7.89 10.68
N TYR A 95 0.20 7.38 11.91
CA TYR A 95 0.43 5.97 12.19
C TYR A 95 -0.84 5.13 12.00
N TRP A 96 -0.66 3.88 11.59
CA TRP A 96 -1.77 2.97 11.29
C TRP A 96 -2.63 2.64 12.52
N ASP A 97 -2.00 2.51 13.69
CA ASP A 97 -2.65 2.24 14.98
C ASP A 97 -3.45 3.43 15.51
N GLU A 98 -3.23 4.64 14.99
CA GLU A 98 -3.99 5.85 15.34
C GLU A 98 -5.26 6.02 14.49
N ILE A 99 -5.32 5.38 13.31
CA ILE A 99 -6.33 5.66 12.28
C ILE A 99 -7.21 4.45 11.91
N TYR A 100 -6.77 3.23 12.18
CA TYR A 100 -7.50 2.01 11.87
C TYR A 100 -8.00 1.35 13.16
N SER A 101 -9.21 0.78 13.10
CA SER A 101 -9.67 -0.15 14.13
C SER A 101 -8.80 -1.41 14.13
N GLU A 102 -8.77 -2.14 15.25
CA GLU A 102 -7.97 -3.36 15.41
C GLU A 102 -8.18 -4.37 14.27
N ASP A 103 -9.43 -4.59 13.85
CA ASP A 103 -9.76 -5.53 12.77
C ASP A 103 -9.21 -5.10 11.39
N ILE A 104 -9.29 -3.79 11.08
CA ILE A 104 -8.77 -3.24 9.82
C ILE A 104 -7.24 -3.26 9.85
N LEU A 105 -6.64 -2.90 10.98
CA LEU A 105 -5.20 -2.95 11.18
C LEU A 105 -4.69 -4.37 10.97
N ALA A 106 -5.32 -5.37 11.59
CA ALA A 106 -4.94 -6.78 11.46
C ALA A 106 -4.93 -7.26 9.99
N ALA A 107 -5.94 -6.88 9.20
CA ALA A 107 -6.01 -7.23 7.77
C ALA A 107 -4.84 -6.62 6.96
N TRP A 108 -4.49 -5.36 7.24
CA TRP A 108 -3.35 -4.70 6.61
C TRP A 108 -2.01 -5.31 7.03
N LEU A 109 -1.83 -5.57 8.32
CA LEU A 109 -0.62 -6.20 8.86
C LEU A 109 -0.37 -7.57 8.22
N HIS A 110 -1.42 -8.38 8.09
CA HIS A 110 -1.32 -9.67 7.40
C HIS A 110 -0.81 -9.52 5.96
N THR A 111 -1.32 -8.52 5.24
CA THR A 111 -0.91 -8.26 3.85
C THR A 111 0.56 -7.81 3.77
N VAL A 112 1.01 -6.94 4.68
CA VAL A 112 2.41 -6.52 4.74
C VAL A 112 3.33 -7.70 5.05
N ASP A 113 2.96 -8.55 6.00
CA ASP A 113 3.77 -9.71 6.37
C ASP A 113 3.93 -10.69 5.19
N VAL A 114 2.88 -10.92 4.39
CA VAL A 114 2.97 -11.73 3.15
C VAL A 114 3.97 -11.14 2.15
N VAL A 115 3.94 -9.83 1.93
CA VAL A 115 4.88 -9.14 1.02
C VAL A 115 6.31 -9.20 1.55
N MET A 116 6.50 -8.96 2.85
CA MET A 116 7.83 -8.99 3.48
C MET A 116 8.47 -10.38 3.46
N GLN A 117 7.67 -11.43 3.67
CA GLN A 117 8.14 -12.81 3.61
C GLN A 117 8.44 -13.26 2.18
N SER A 118 7.55 -12.97 1.24
CA SER A 118 7.70 -13.40 -0.17
C SER A 118 8.73 -12.58 -0.94
N ARG A 119 8.97 -11.32 -0.53
CA ARG A 119 9.80 -10.33 -1.23
C ARG A 119 9.39 -10.16 -2.69
N ARG A 120 8.09 -10.26 -2.96
CA ARG A 120 7.48 -10.16 -4.29
C ARG A 120 6.31 -9.18 -4.25
N PRO A 121 5.95 -8.56 -5.38
CA PRO A 121 4.73 -7.78 -5.46
C PRO A 121 3.54 -8.70 -5.18
N LEU A 122 2.56 -8.16 -4.47
CA LEU A 122 1.29 -8.82 -4.21
C LEU A 122 0.19 -7.88 -4.70
N ARG A 123 -0.74 -8.42 -5.47
CA ARG A 123 -2.02 -7.75 -5.71
C ARG A 123 -3.00 -8.23 -4.66
N PHE A 124 -3.87 -7.34 -4.21
CA PHE A 124 -5.03 -7.71 -3.42
C PHE A 124 -6.23 -6.88 -3.86
N THR A 125 -7.43 -7.38 -3.57
CA THR A 125 -8.68 -6.63 -3.74
C THR A 125 -9.47 -6.66 -2.45
N ALA A 126 -10.18 -5.59 -2.15
CA ALA A 126 -11.21 -5.61 -1.13
C ALA A 126 -12.50 -6.11 -1.76
N LYS A 127 -13.12 -7.14 -1.20
CA LYS A 127 -14.53 -7.43 -1.49
C LYS A 127 -15.39 -6.57 -0.56
N ALA A 128 -16.26 -5.76 -1.16
CA ALA A 128 -17.37 -5.12 -0.46
C ALA A 128 -18.44 -6.16 -0.12
#